data_AF-A0A7X4ECC6-F1
#
_entry.id   AF-A0A7X4ECC6-F1
#
_cell.length_a   1.000
_cell.length_b   1.000
_cell.length_c   1.000
_cell.angle_alpha   90.00
_cell.angle_beta   90.00
_cell.angle_gamma   90.00
#
_symmetry.space_group_name_H-M   'P 1'
#
loop_
_entity.id
_entity.type
_entity.pdbx_description
1 polymer ?
#
loop_
_entity_poly.entity_id
_entity_poly.type
_entity_poly.pdbx_seq_one_letter_code
_entity_poly.pdbx_strand_id
1 'polypeptide(L)'
;QTPPPEKTKTYRAIWDTGATNTCITPKVVADLNLFPSGKTTISGVTSKEEVFTYFISLGLPNKAGFPTIRVVEAKNIQGADVLIGMDVINMGDLAISNFNNQTVFSFRMPSIEKIDFAEQIKQIVSENSEKPISSRQERNRKKREKREKRKKS
;
A
#
# COMPACT_ATOMS: atom_id res chain seq x y z
N GLN A 1 -12.89 6.67 -37.25
CA GLN A 1 -11.89 7.66 -36.82
C GLN A 1 -11.44 7.26 -35.43
N THR A 2 -10.15 7.03 -35.23
CA THR A 2 -9.60 6.87 -33.88
C THR A 2 -9.70 8.23 -33.18
N PRO A 3 -10.17 8.30 -31.92
CA PRO A 3 -10.17 9.55 -31.17
C PRO A 3 -8.74 10.12 -31.14
N PRO A 4 -8.57 11.46 -31.16
CA PRO A 4 -7.26 12.07 -31.06
C PRO A 4 -6.55 11.52 -29.81
N PRO A 5 -5.22 11.31 -29.84
CA PRO A 5 -4.50 10.80 -28.69
C PRO A 5 -4.75 11.73 -27.51
N GLU A 6 -5.48 11.25 -26.50
CA GLU A 6 -5.72 12.02 -25.29
C GLU A 6 -4.38 12.46 -24.72
N LYS A 7 -4.23 13.77 -24.48
CA LYS A 7 -3.01 14.35 -23.94
C LYS A 7 -2.74 13.75 -22.57
N THR A 8 -1.89 12.73 -22.52
CA THR A 8 -1.42 12.15 -21.26
C THR A 8 -0.36 13.11 -20.68
N LYS A 9 -0.53 13.52 -19.43
CA LYS A 9 0.44 14.34 -18.69
C LYS A 9 0.90 13.60 -17.43
N THR A 10 2.13 13.83 -17.02
CA THR A 10 2.70 13.27 -15.80
C THR A 10 2.63 14.29 -14.67
N TYR A 11 2.24 13.81 -13.49
CA TYR A 11 2.02 14.63 -12.31
C TYR A 11 2.71 14.00 -11.10
N ARG A 12 3.06 14.82 -10.10
CA ARG A 12 3.53 14.28 -8.82
C ARG A 12 2.33 13.82 -8.02
N ALA A 13 2.40 12.60 -7.50
CA ALA A 13 1.34 12.01 -6.70
C ALA A 13 1.85 11.59 -5.33
N ILE A 14 0.99 11.69 -4.32
CA ILE A 14 1.17 11.06 -3.01
C ILE A 14 0.16 9.93 -2.83
N TRP A 15 0.52 8.91 -2.06
CA TRP A 15 -0.38 7.84 -1.65
C TRP A 15 -0.87 8.14 -0.23
N ASP A 16 -2.18 8.12 -0.01
CA ASP A 16 -2.79 8.45 1.27
C ASP A 16 -3.86 7.43 1.64
N THR A 17 -3.51 6.52 2.53
CA THR A 17 -4.44 5.49 3.05
C THR A 17 -5.52 6.09 3.96
N GLY A 18 -5.36 7.34 4.41
CA GLY A 18 -6.34 8.06 5.21
C GLY A 18 -7.43 8.74 4.38
N ALA A 19 -7.28 8.80 3.06
CA ALA A 19 -8.24 9.44 2.17
C ALA A 19 -9.16 8.43 1.50
N THR A 20 -10.47 8.64 1.60
CA THR A 20 -11.46 7.80 0.92
C THR A 20 -11.40 7.93 -0.61
N ASN A 21 -11.16 9.14 -1.10
CA ASN A 21 -11.18 9.46 -2.53
C ASN A 21 -9.83 9.96 -3.02
N THR A 22 -9.55 9.66 -4.30
CA THR A 22 -8.45 10.24 -5.04
C THR A 22 -8.78 11.69 -5.38
N CYS A 23 -7.82 12.58 -5.14
CA CYS A 23 -7.97 14.02 -5.34
C CYS A 23 -6.99 14.55 -6.39
N ILE A 24 -7.42 15.59 -7.11
CA ILE A 24 -6.60 16.32 -8.07
C ILE A 24 -6.62 17.82 -7.74
N THR A 25 -5.52 18.51 -8.05
CA THR A 25 -5.46 19.97 -7.89
C THR A 25 -6.14 20.72 -9.05
N PRO A 26 -6.54 22.00 -8.84
CA PRO A 26 -7.01 22.86 -9.93
C PRO A 26 -6.02 22.97 -11.09
N LYS A 27 -4.72 22.80 -10.82
CA LYS A 27 -3.68 22.72 -11.84
C LYS A 27 -3.93 21.56 -12.81
N VAL A 28 -4.23 20.37 -12.31
CA VAL A 28 -4.54 19.19 -13.14
C VAL A 28 -5.80 19.43 -13.97
N VAL A 29 -6.85 20.00 -13.35
CA VAL A 29 -8.10 20.35 -14.02
C VAL A 29 -7.84 21.28 -15.21
N ALA A 30 -7.10 22.37 -14.98
CA ALA A 30 -6.75 23.32 -16.03
C ALA A 30 -5.82 22.71 -17.09
N ASP A 31 -4.80 21.96 -16.68
CA ASP A 31 -3.82 21.36 -17.57
C ASP A 31 -4.43 20.33 -18.54
N LEU A 32 -5.48 19.64 -18.12
CA LEU A 32 -6.20 18.63 -18.90
C LEU A 32 -7.51 19.15 -19.51
N ASN A 33 -7.89 20.41 -19.26
CA ASN A 33 -9.18 21.00 -19.64
C ASN A 33 -10.39 20.14 -19.22
N LEU A 34 -10.40 19.69 -17.96
CA LEU A 34 -11.48 18.85 -17.45
C LEU A 34 -12.75 19.65 -17.21
N PHE A 35 -13.90 19.03 -17.50
CA PHE A 35 -15.22 19.57 -17.16
C PHE A 35 -15.73 18.94 -15.86
N PRO A 36 -16.28 19.72 -14.93
CA PRO A 36 -16.87 19.18 -13.71
C PRO A 36 -17.98 18.17 -14.03
N SER A 37 -17.91 16.99 -13.44
CA SER A 37 -18.96 15.97 -13.52
C SER A 37 -20.06 16.15 -12.49
N GLY A 38 -19.84 17.00 -11.49
CA GLY A 38 -20.76 17.24 -10.37
C GLY A 38 -20.04 17.81 -9.17
N LYS A 39 -20.70 17.80 -8.02
CA LYS A 39 -20.13 18.23 -6.74
C LYS A 39 -20.29 17.15 -5.67
N THR A 40 -19.41 17.17 -4.68
CA THR A 40 -19.49 16.33 -3.50
C THR A 40 -19.07 17.12 -2.27
N THR A 41 -19.54 16.70 -1.10
CA THR A 41 -19.05 17.25 0.16
C THR A 41 -17.88 16.40 0.66
N ILE A 42 -16.69 16.99 0.76
CA ILE A 42 -15.57 16.36 1.46
C ILE A 42 -15.63 16.73 2.94
N SER A 43 -15.35 15.75 3.80
CA SER A 43 -15.18 15.97 5.24
C SER A 43 -13.70 15.81 5.56
N GLY A 44 -13.02 16.91 5.83
CA GLY A 44 -11.68 16.89 6.39
C GLY A 44 -11.71 16.65 7.90
N VAL A 45 -10.54 16.72 8.54
CA VAL A 45 -10.40 16.53 9.99
C VAL A 45 -11.19 17.57 10.80
N THR A 46 -11.41 18.77 10.25
CA THR A 46 -11.97 19.91 10.99
C THR A 46 -13.10 20.64 10.26
N SER A 47 -13.32 20.39 8.97
CA SER A 47 -14.32 21.12 8.18
C SER A 47 -14.97 20.24 7.12
N LYS A 48 -16.15 20.66 6.66
CA LYS A 48 -16.81 20.14 5.47
C LYS A 48 -16.78 21.20 4.38
N GLU A 49 -16.44 20.79 3.17
CA GLU A 49 -16.38 21.68 2.00
C GLU A 49 -17.10 21.03 0.82
N GLU A 50 -17.90 21.80 0.10
CA GLU A 50 -18.46 21.37 -1.18
C GLU A 50 -17.43 21.63 -2.28
N VAL A 51 -17.07 20.58 -3.02
CA VAL A 51 -16.00 20.59 -4.02
C VAL A 51 -16.47 19.92 -5.30
N PHE A 52 -15.85 20.29 -6.42
CA PHE A 52 -16.14 19.67 -7.73
C PHE A 52 -15.58 18.25 -7.82
N THR A 53 -16.22 17.47 -8.68
CA THR A 53 -15.77 16.12 -9.06
C THR A 53 -15.50 16.08 -10.55
N TYR A 54 -14.63 15.16 -10.96
CA TYR A 54 -14.24 14.97 -12.36
C TYR A 54 -14.07 13.48 -12.64
N PHE A 55 -14.14 13.10 -13.92
CA PHE A 55 -13.72 11.78 -14.38
C PHE A 55 -12.38 11.88 -15.10
N ILE A 56 -11.46 10.98 -14.75
CA ILE A 56 -10.15 10.88 -15.40
C ILE A 56 -9.78 9.42 -15.66
N SER A 57 -8.89 9.22 -16.62
CA SER A 57 -8.05 8.02 -16.72
C SER A 57 -6.78 8.22 -15.90
N LEU A 58 -6.44 7.26 -15.04
CA LEU A 58 -5.20 7.29 -14.24
C LEU A 58 -4.26 6.18 -14.70
N GLY A 59 -2.99 6.53 -14.94
CA GLY A 59 -1.93 5.56 -15.23
C GLY A 59 -0.82 5.65 -14.18
N LEU A 60 -0.30 4.50 -13.76
CA LEU A 60 0.85 4.40 -12.86
C LEU A 60 2.11 3.95 -13.63
N PRO A 61 3.33 4.29 -13.14
CA PRO A 61 4.58 3.92 -13.80
C PRO A 61 4.78 2.42 -14.02
N ASN A 62 4.17 1.58 -13.18
CA ASN A 62 4.18 0.12 -13.29
C ASN A 62 3.21 -0.42 -14.37
N LYS A 63 2.69 0.44 -15.26
CA LYS A 63 1.70 0.14 -16.31
C LYS A 63 0.32 -0.28 -15.79
N ALA A 64 0.04 -0.14 -14.49
CA ALA A 64 -1.33 -0.24 -14.00
C ALA A 64 -2.14 0.96 -14.51
N GLY A 65 -3.34 0.70 -15.04
CA GLY A 65 -4.20 1.69 -15.66
C GLY A 65 -5.62 1.59 -15.14
N PHE A 66 -6.24 2.75 -14.90
CA PHE A 66 -7.59 2.91 -14.40
C PHE A 66 -8.37 3.78 -15.40
N PRO A 67 -9.17 3.18 -16.30
CA PRO A 67 -9.70 3.87 -17.48
C PRO A 67 -10.77 4.91 -17.16
N THR A 68 -11.44 4.84 -16.00
CA THR A 68 -12.40 5.88 -15.58
C THR A 68 -12.56 5.84 -14.07
N ILE A 69 -11.97 6.81 -13.38
CA ILE A 69 -12.16 7.02 -11.94
C ILE A 69 -12.77 8.39 -11.69
N ARG A 70 -13.65 8.46 -10.70
CA ARG A 70 -14.17 9.74 -10.20
C ARG A 70 -13.20 10.30 -9.19
N VAL A 71 -12.68 11.49 -9.45
CA VAL A 71 -11.77 12.21 -8.57
C VAL A 71 -12.42 13.48 -8.03
N VAL A 72 -11.86 13.98 -6.93
CA VAL A 72 -12.34 15.18 -6.25
C VAL A 72 -11.35 16.31 -6.39
N GLU A 73 -11.81 17.55 -6.55
CA GLU A 73 -10.92 18.70 -6.52
C GLU A 73 -10.45 19.00 -5.10
N ALA A 74 -9.14 19.15 -4.92
CA ALA A 74 -8.55 19.62 -3.68
C ALA A 74 -7.65 20.83 -3.95
N LYS A 75 -7.89 21.93 -3.22
CA LYS A 75 -7.15 23.19 -3.39
C LYS A 75 -5.64 23.04 -3.24
N ASN A 76 -5.20 22.15 -2.34
CA ASN A 76 -3.79 21.88 -2.10
C ASN A 76 -3.58 20.41 -1.70
N ILE A 77 -2.52 19.79 -2.20
CA ILE A 77 -2.12 18.40 -1.91
C ILE A 77 -0.64 18.37 -1.49
N GLN A 78 -0.27 19.11 -0.43
CA GLN A 78 1.08 19.08 0.17
C GLN A 78 2.25 19.15 -0.85
N GLY A 79 2.10 19.98 -1.90
CA GLY A 79 3.13 20.13 -2.95
C GLY A 79 3.08 19.07 -4.07
N ALA A 80 2.16 18.12 -4.03
CA ALA A 80 1.81 17.23 -5.12
C ALA A 80 0.61 17.77 -5.92
N ASP A 81 0.37 17.17 -7.07
CA ASP A 81 -0.74 17.53 -7.97
C ASP A 81 -1.92 16.54 -7.83
N VAL A 82 -1.64 15.33 -7.36
CA VAL A 82 -2.58 14.21 -7.20
C VAL A 82 -2.40 13.54 -5.83
N LEU A 83 -3.50 13.18 -5.18
CA LEU A 83 -3.54 12.33 -3.99
C LEU A 83 -4.25 11.04 -4.37
N ILE A 84 -3.58 9.90 -4.28
CA ILE A 84 -4.14 8.58 -4.55
C ILE A 84 -4.72 8.04 -3.24
N GLY A 85 -6.05 7.96 -3.20
CA GLY A 85 -6.82 7.52 -2.04
C GLY A 85 -7.19 6.04 -2.10
N MET A 86 -8.01 5.63 -1.13
CA MET A 86 -8.46 4.26 -0.95
C MET A 86 -9.33 3.73 -2.10
N ASP A 87 -10.02 4.61 -2.83
CA ASP A 87 -10.76 4.25 -4.05
C ASP A 87 -9.88 3.63 -5.14
N VAL A 88 -8.63 4.07 -5.27
CA VAL A 88 -7.63 3.49 -6.19
C VAL A 88 -6.78 2.42 -5.50
N ILE A 89 -6.34 2.66 -4.25
CA ILE A 89 -5.51 1.72 -3.49
C ILE A 89 -6.17 0.34 -3.39
N ASN A 90 -7.47 0.29 -3.09
CA ASN A 90 -8.20 -0.96 -2.92
C ASN A 90 -8.47 -1.73 -4.23
N MET A 91 -8.10 -1.17 -5.37
CA MET A 91 -8.19 -1.90 -6.66
C MET A 91 -7.00 -2.84 -6.88
N GLY A 92 -5.98 -2.78 -6.03
CA GLY A 92 -4.78 -3.60 -6.11
C GLY A 92 -4.19 -3.92 -4.75
N ASP A 93 -2.94 -4.37 -4.73
CA ASP A 93 -2.21 -4.67 -3.50
C ASP A 93 -1.19 -3.55 -3.24
N LEU A 94 -1.43 -2.75 -2.20
CA LEU A 94 -0.45 -1.81 -1.65
C LEU A 94 0.33 -2.47 -0.52
N ALA A 95 1.65 -2.48 -0.62
CA ALA A 95 2.54 -3.00 0.41
C ALA A 95 3.63 -1.97 0.74
N ILE A 96 3.79 -1.70 2.04
CA ILE A 96 4.93 -0.98 2.58
C ILE A 96 5.60 -1.94 3.55
N SER A 97 6.84 -2.32 3.25
CA SER A 97 7.64 -3.20 4.10
C SER A 97 8.96 -2.54 4.43
N ASN A 98 9.51 -2.85 5.60
CA ASN A 98 10.86 -2.45 5.98
C ASN A 98 11.69 -3.71 6.20
N PHE A 99 12.76 -3.86 5.44
CA PHE A 99 13.70 -4.97 5.57
C PHE A 99 15.12 -4.44 5.52
N ASN A 100 15.95 -4.82 6.49
CA ASN A 100 17.33 -4.31 6.63
C ASN A 100 17.40 -2.76 6.63
N ASN A 101 16.49 -2.11 7.36
CA ASN A 101 16.35 -0.65 7.43
C ASN A 101 16.07 0.02 6.07
N GLN A 102 15.69 -0.74 5.05
CA GLN A 102 15.29 -0.22 3.75
C GLN A 102 13.77 -0.37 3.63
N THR A 103 13.11 0.77 3.44
CA THR A 103 11.67 0.81 3.17
C THR A 103 11.44 0.53 1.70
N VAL A 104 10.67 -0.51 1.41
CA VAL A 104 10.16 -0.83 0.08
C VAL A 104 8.70 -0.43 0.02
N PHE A 105 8.38 0.37 -0.97
CA PHE A 105 7.02 0.69 -1.37
C PHE A 105 6.69 -0.12 -2.62
N SER A 106 5.55 -0.79 -2.65
CA SER A 106 5.12 -1.58 -3.79
C SER A 106 3.62 -1.49 -4.00
N PHE A 107 3.23 -1.40 -5.26
CA PHE A 107 1.84 -1.49 -5.69
C PHE A 107 1.75 -2.38 -6.93
N ARG A 108 0.74 -3.25 -6.97
CA ARG A 108 0.42 -4.05 -8.16
C ARG A 108 -1.07 -4.12 -8.40
N MET A 109 -1.42 -4.40 -9.65
CA MET A 109 -2.77 -4.65 -10.10
C MET A 109 -2.73 -5.73 -11.20
N PRO A 110 -3.64 -6.73 -11.20
CA PRO A 110 -4.68 -6.97 -10.19
C PRO A 110 -4.11 -7.39 -8.82
N SER A 111 -4.97 -7.41 -7.80
CA SER A 111 -4.66 -8.10 -6.53
C SER A 111 -4.54 -9.60 -6.81
N ILE A 112 -3.44 -10.22 -6.37
CA ILE A 112 -3.18 -11.66 -6.64
C ILE A 112 -2.87 -12.48 -5.38
N GLU A 113 -2.59 -11.84 -4.24
CA GLU A 113 -2.26 -12.57 -3.01
C GLU A 113 -2.59 -11.76 -1.76
N LYS A 114 -2.92 -12.46 -0.66
CA LYS A 114 -3.14 -11.86 0.66
C LYS A 114 -1.80 -11.73 1.40
N ILE A 115 -1.46 -10.52 1.85
CA ILE A 115 -0.32 -10.27 2.75
C ILE A 115 -0.85 -10.08 4.16
N ASP A 116 -0.63 -11.07 5.03
CA ASP A 116 -1.06 -11.04 6.44
C ASP A 116 0.09 -11.44 7.38
N PHE A 117 0.78 -10.44 7.90
CA PHE A 117 1.89 -10.66 8.83
C PHE A 117 1.42 -11.22 10.19
N ALA A 118 0.16 -10.99 10.58
CA ALA A 118 -0.35 -11.52 11.83
C ALA A 118 -0.51 -13.05 11.77
N GLU A 119 -0.99 -13.58 10.63
CA GLU A 119 -1.02 -15.02 10.37
C GLU A 119 0.38 -15.63 10.32
N GLN A 120 1.33 -14.96 9.65
CA GLN A 120 2.72 -15.42 9.57
C GLN A 120 3.38 -15.52 10.96
N ILE A 121 3.18 -14.51 11.81
CA ILE A 121 3.74 -14.51 13.17
C ILE A 121 3.13 -15.65 14.01
N LYS A 122 1.82 -15.90 13.89
CA LYS A 122 1.17 -17.01 14.62
C LYS A 122 1.80 -18.36 14.27
N GLN A 123 2.07 -18.61 12.99
CA GLN A 123 2.72 -19.84 12.51
C GLN A 123 4.14 -19.99 13.06
N ILE A 124 4.94 -18.92 13.04
CA ILE A 124 6.30 -18.92 13.60
C ILE A 124 6.30 -19.20 15.10
N VAL A 125 5.35 -18.63 15.85
CA VAL A 125 5.22 -18.85 17.29
C VAL A 125 4.80 -20.28 17.58
N SER A 126 3.83 -20.84 16.85
CA SER A 126 3.42 -22.25 17.03
C SER A 126 4.58 -23.21 16.77
N GLU A 127 5.31 -23.05 15.65
CA GLU A 127 6.45 -23.91 15.30
C GLU A 127 7.60 -23.85 16.32
N ASN A 128 7.85 -22.68 16.91
CA ASN A 128 8.88 -22.54 17.94
C ASN A 128 8.45 -23.05 19.32
N SER A 129 7.15 -22.99 19.63
CA SER A 129 6.59 -23.54 20.88
C SER A 129 6.56 -25.07 20.90
N GLU A 130 6.51 -25.70 19.72
CA GLU A 130 6.50 -27.16 19.57
C GLU A 130 7.89 -27.80 19.56
N LYS A 131 9.01 -27.05 19.68
CA LYS A 131 10.32 -27.68 19.91
C LYS A 131 10.28 -28.44 21.24
N PRO A 132 10.24 -29.79 21.22
CA PRO A 132 9.79 -30.52 22.38
C PRO A 132 10.84 -30.42 23.49
N ILE A 133 10.36 -30.36 24.74
CA ILE A 133 11.18 -30.43 25.96
C ILE A 133 12.15 -31.61 25.90
N SER A 134 11.80 -32.70 25.19
CA SER A 134 12.65 -33.85 24.91
C SER A 134 13.97 -33.46 24.23
N SER A 135 13.99 -32.55 23.27
CA SER A 135 15.21 -32.10 22.59
C SER A 135 16.18 -31.36 23.52
N ARG A 136 15.62 -30.67 24.54
CA ARG A 136 16.38 -29.94 25.57
C ARG A 136 16.92 -30.92 26.62
N GLN A 137 16.12 -31.91 27.03
CA GLN A 137 16.53 -32.99 27.92
C GLN A 137 17.58 -33.91 27.26
N GLU A 138 17.42 -34.28 26.00
CA GLU A 138 18.36 -35.07 25.19
C GLU A 138 19.71 -34.35 25.03
N ARG A 139 19.68 -33.03 24.72
CA ARG A 139 20.89 -32.20 24.67
C ARG A 139 21.61 -32.12 26.02
N ASN A 140 20.86 -32.01 27.12
CA ASN A 140 21.42 -31.97 28.47
C ASN A 140 21.98 -33.34 28.90
N ARG A 141 21.32 -34.44 28.54
CA ARG A 141 21.79 -35.81 28.78
C ARG A 141 23.10 -36.07 28.04
N LYS A 142 23.16 -35.78 26.73
CA LYS A 142 24.38 -35.92 25.91
C LYS A 142 25.54 -35.05 26.43
N LYS A 143 25.27 -33.85 26.95
CA LYS A 143 26.29 -33.00 27.60
C LYS A 143 26.82 -33.60 28.90
N ARG A 144 25.98 -34.22 29.74
CA ARG A 144 26.39 -34.91 30.97
C ARG A 144 27.25 -36.14 30.67
N GLU A 145 26.81 -37.00 29.76
CA GLU A 145 27.55 -38.21 29.34
C GLU A 145 28.96 -37.87 28.80
N LYS A 146 29.09 -36.76 28.04
CA LYS A 146 30.39 -36.29 27.54
C LYS A 146 31.33 -35.81 28.65
N ARG A 147 30.80 -35.18 29.70
CA ARG A 147 31.59 -34.72 30.86
C ARG A 147 32.05 -35.90 31.73
N GLU A 148 31.23 -36.92 31.88
CA GLU A 148 31.59 -38.12 32.66
C GLU A 148 32.65 -38.97 31.95
N LYS A 149 32.57 -39.12 30.62
CA LYS A 149 33.61 -39.81 29.83
C LYS A 149 34.97 -39.11 29.93
N ARG A 150 35.01 -37.78 30.03
CA ARG A 150 36.24 -37.00 30.21
C ARG A 150 36.86 -37.10 31.61
N LYS A 151 36.10 -37.53 32.62
CA LYS A 151 36.60 -37.72 34.00
C LYS A 151 37.13 -39.14 34.27
N LYS A 152 36.86 -40.08 33.36
CA LYS A 152 37.29 -41.49 33.43
C LYS A 152 38.48 -41.82 32.52
N SER A 153 38.99 -40.81 31.82
CA SER A 153 40.26 -40.83 31.08
C SER A 153 41.25 -39.94 31.81
#